data_AF-A0AA86S5G8-F1
#
_entry.id   AF-A0AA86S5G8-F1
#
_cell.length_a   1.000
_cell.length_b   1.000
_cell.length_c   1.000
_cell.angle_alpha   90.00
_cell.angle_beta   90.00
_cell.angle_gamma   90.00
#
_symmetry.space_group_name_H-M   'P 1'
#
loop_
_entity.id
_entity.type
_entity.pdbx_description
1 polymer ?
#
loop_
_entity_poly.entity_id
_entity_poly.type
_entity_poly.pdbx_seq_one_letter_code
_entity_poly.pdbx_strand_id
1 'polypeptide(L)'
;MASRAIVQQQARGEDVIGGGKQQKKNGVADGKNRKVLGDIGNLANVRGVEVKPHRPITRSFGAQLLANAQAAAVVENNKKQACANVAGPAPVAVAKRVPKPAQKRVTVKPKPEEVIDIEDSPVKEVQQDKKKEGNAKSKKKSQAYTSVLTARSKAACGITNKPKVNIIDIDASDVDNELAAVEYIDEIYKFYKLVEHESRPHYYIDSQPEINEKMRAILVDWLIDVHSKFELSLETLYLTINIIDRFLSVKTVPRRELQLVGISAMLMASKYEEIWPPEVDDFVRLSDRAYTHEQILVMEKIILGKLEWTLTVPTPYVFLVRFIKASVPDQELEIMTHFLSELGLMHYDTLMYSPSMVAASAVFAARCTLNKTPLWNETLKLHTGYSQEQLMDCARLLVSFHSTVGNGKLKVVFKKYSDPQKGAVAALPPAKYLLPEGVVSQQS
;
A
#
# COMPACT_ATOMS: atom_id res chain seq x y z
N MET A 1 -27.31 -33.44 36.15
CA MET A 1 -27.30 -33.06 37.58
C MET A 1 -26.25 -33.88 38.30
N ALA A 2 -25.47 -33.22 39.15
CA ALA A 2 -24.85 -33.68 40.42
C ALA A 2 -24.61 -35.20 40.61
N SER A 3 -23.39 -35.74 40.72
CA SER A 3 -22.22 -35.41 41.59
C SER A 3 -22.33 -35.99 43.02
N ARG A 4 -21.16 -36.36 43.58
CA ARG A 4 -21.01 -37.34 44.69
C ARG A 4 -21.15 -36.73 46.10
N ALA A 5 -21.23 -37.65 47.08
CA ALA A 5 -21.55 -37.43 48.49
C ALA A 5 -20.42 -36.82 49.35
N ILE A 6 -20.71 -36.67 50.65
CA ILE A 6 -20.10 -35.77 51.63
C ILE A 6 -19.34 -36.53 52.73
N VAL A 7 -18.13 -36.03 53.06
CA VAL A 7 -17.45 -35.86 54.38
C VAL A 7 -17.57 -36.95 55.47
N GLN A 8 -16.46 -37.22 56.19
CA GLN A 8 -16.35 -37.43 57.67
C GLN A 8 -14.86 -37.68 58.07
N GLN A 9 -14.31 -37.33 59.25
CA GLN A 9 -14.80 -36.55 60.42
C GLN A 9 -13.64 -36.13 61.37
N GLN A 10 -13.77 -34.96 62.06
CA GLN A 10 -13.44 -34.60 63.48
C GLN A 10 -12.16 -35.11 64.25
N ALA A 11 -11.68 -34.51 65.37
CA ALA A 11 -11.80 -33.18 66.01
C ALA A 11 -10.94 -33.05 67.31
N ARG A 12 -11.10 -31.90 68.01
CA ARG A 12 -10.67 -31.49 69.38
C ARG A 12 -9.23 -30.96 69.56
N GLY A 13 -9.01 -29.86 70.30
CA GLY A 13 -9.97 -28.87 70.84
C GLY A 13 -9.41 -27.96 71.94
N GLU A 14 -10.09 -26.82 72.19
CA GLU A 14 -10.05 -25.96 73.41
C GLU A 14 -8.71 -25.24 73.77
N ASP A 15 -8.63 -24.14 74.55
CA ASP A 15 -9.38 -22.84 74.69
C ASP A 15 -8.59 -21.94 75.71
N VAL A 16 -8.72 -20.60 75.94
CA VAL A 16 -9.47 -19.44 75.38
C VAL A 16 -8.88 -18.09 75.92
N ILE A 17 -9.31 -16.92 75.39
CA ILE A 17 -9.15 -15.51 75.93
C ILE A 17 -7.71 -14.89 75.93
N GLY A 18 -7.49 -13.58 75.63
CA GLY A 18 -8.38 -12.53 75.07
C GLY A 18 -7.92 -11.06 75.31
N GLY A 19 -8.40 -10.11 74.48
CA GLY A 19 -8.11 -8.65 74.53
C GLY A 19 -6.82 -8.23 73.78
N GLY A 20 -6.63 -7.05 73.16
CA GLY A 20 -7.35 -5.76 73.13
C GLY A 20 -6.31 -4.62 73.31
N LYS A 21 -6.34 -3.43 72.67
CA LYS A 21 -7.37 -2.69 71.90
C LYS A 21 -6.73 -1.42 71.25
N GLN A 22 -7.16 -1.01 70.04
CA GLN A 22 -7.26 0.42 69.56
C GLN A 22 -5.99 1.33 69.44
N GLN A 23 -5.93 2.45 68.68
CA GLN A 23 -6.62 2.95 67.45
C GLN A 23 -6.00 4.29 66.93
N LYS A 24 -6.36 4.70 65.70
CA LYS A 24 -6.31 6.03 65.04
C LYS A 24 -5.02 6.38 64.26
N LYS A 25 -4.97 7.03 63.09
CA LYS A 25 -5.92 7.72 62.14
C LYS A 25 -5.72 9.25 62.08
N ASN A 26 -5.23 9.74 60.93
CA ASN A 26 -5.80 10.83 60.09
C ASN A 26 -4.91 11.05 58.85
N GLY A 27 -5.39 11.82 57.86
CA GLY A 27 -4.66 12.13 56.63
C GLY A 27 -5.18 13.40 55.95
N VAL A 28 -4.49 13.84 54.89
CA VAL A 28 -4.80 15.01 54.05
C VAL A 28 -4.47 14.64 52.59
N ALA A 29 -5.11 15.27 51.61
CA ALA A 29 -4.84 15.08 50.19
C ALA A 29 -4.60 16.41 49.48
N ASP A 30 -3.57 16.47 48.63
CA ASP A 30 -3.48 17.31 47.42
C ASP A 30 -2.29 16.84 46.56
N GLY A 31 -2.09 17.41 45.37
CA GLY A 31 -0.79 17.48 44.71
C GLY A 31 -0.59 16.57 43.50
N LYS A 32 -0.75 17.14 42.30
CA LYS A 32 -0.34 16.54 41.02
C LYS A 32 1.16 16.20 41.02
N ASN A 33 1.53 15.04 40.47
CA ASN A 33 2.61 14.96 39.47
C ASN A 33 2.63 13.59 38.75
N ARG A 34 2.66 13.61 37.41
CA ARG A 34 2.98 12.43 36.59
C ARG A 34 4.47 12.15 36.70
N LYS A 35 4.88 10.90 36.93
CA LYS A 35 6.25 10.47 36.57
C LYS A 35 6.31 10.25 35.06
N VAL A 36 7.24 10.95 34.41
CA VAL A 36 7.52 10.87 32.97
C VAL A 36 8.44 9.67 32.70
N LEU A 37 8.65 9.34 31.43
CA LEU A 37 9.46 8.22 30.92
C LEU A 37 10.80 8.08 31.66
N GLY A 38 11.21 6.83 31.88
CA GLY A 38 12.61 6.51 32.18
C GLY A 38 13.39 6.34 30.88
N ASP A 39 14.48 7.09 30.71
CA ASP A 39 15.33 7.01 29.52
C ASP A 39 15.99 5.63 29.37
N ILE A 40 15.78 4.99 28.22
CA ILE A 40 16.59 3.85 27.76
C ILE A 40 17.60 4.37 26.73
N GLY A 41 18.51 5.23 27.19
CA GLY A 41 19.55 5.85 26.37
C GLY A 41 20.85 6.05 27.16
N ASN A 42 21.98 5.68 26.54
CA ASN A 42 23.34 5.90 27.02
C ASN A 42 23.73 5.27 28.37
N LEU A 43 24.00 3.96 28.36
CA LEU A 43 25.04 3.42 29.25
C LEU A 43 26.42 3.81 28.70
N ALA A 44 27.31 4.30 29.58
CA ALA A 44 28.60 4.86 29.19
C ALA A 44 29.66 3.79 28.83
N ASN A 45 30.68 4.21 28.09
CA ASN A 45 31.76 3.34 27.59
C ASN A 45 32.52 2.61 28.72
N VAL A 46 32.37 1.28 28.77
CA VAL A 46 33.36 0.39 29.40
C VAL A 46 34.35 -0.04 28.31
N ARG A 47 35.65 0.24 28.51
CA ARG A 47 36.72 -0.20 27.59
C ARG A 47 37.04 -1.67 27.81
N GLY A 48 37.36 -2.42 26.74
CA GLY A 48 38.32 -3.53 26.88
C GLY A 48 38.02 -4.91 26.29
N VAL A 49 37.11 -5.09 25.31
CA VAL A 49 37.13 -6.29 24.44
C VAL A 49 36.81 -5.90 23.00
N GLU A 50 37.68 -6.25 22.05
CA GLU A 50 37.35 -6.15 20.62
C GLU A 50 36.49 -7.35 20.17
N VAL A 51 35.17 -7.23 20.30
CA VAL A 51 34.23 -8.06 19.54
C VAL A 51 33.75 -7.25 18.35
N LYS A 52 34.14 -7.65 17.12
CA LYS A 52 33.64 -7.01 15.89
C LYS A 52 32.11 -7.20 15.81
N PRO A 53 31.28 -6.15 15.86
CA PRO A 53 29.85 -6.31 15.70
C PRO A 53 29.54 -6.72 14.27
N HIS A 54 28.92 -7.88 14.08
CA HIS A 54 28.46 -8.34 12.78
C HIS A 54 27.22 -7.51 12.39
N ARG A 55 27.44 -6.40 11.68
CA ARG A 55 26.40 -5.46 11.25
C ARG A 55 25.67 -5.98 10.00
N PRO A 56 24.35 -5.79 9.86
CA PRO A 56 23.58 -6.29 8.72
C PRO A 56 24.09 -5.81 7.35
N ILE A 57 24.14 -6.73 6.39
CA ILE A 57 24.66 -6.53 5.03
C ILE A 57 23.84 -5.48 4.24
N THR A 58 22.56 -5.32 4.58
CA THR A 58 21.62 -4.38 3.95
C THR A 58 22.11 -2.92 4.01
N ARG A 59 22.74 -2.49 5.12
CA ARG A 59 23.22 -1.10 5.25
C ARG A 59 24.45 -0.81 4.38
N SER A 60 25.29 -1.82 4.13
CA SER A 60 26.37 -1.75 3.14
C SER A 60 25.83 -1.76 1.70
N PHE A 61 24.81 -2.56 1.41
CA PHE A 61 24.20 -2.63 0.08
C PHE A 61 23.57 -1.30 -0.35
N GLY A 62 22.80 -0.65 0.53
CA GLY A 62 22.23 0.68 0.27
C GLY A 62 23.30 1.77 0.04
N ALA A 63 24.41 1.73 0.80
CA ALA A 63 25.54 2.64 0.58
C ALA A 63 26.25 2.37 -0.77
N GLN A 64 26.33 1.11 -1.19
CA GLN A 64 26.95 0.70 -2.46
C GLN A 64 26.07 1.07 -3.66
N LEU A 65 24.74 0.98 -3.55
CA LEU A 65 23.79 1.49 -4.55
C LEU A 65 23.90 3.02 -4.69
N LEU A 66 23.98 3.77 -3.58
CA LEU A 66 24.20 5.22 -3.61
C LEU A 66 25.53 5.60 -4.29
N ALA A 67 26.62 4.89 -3.97
CA ALA A 67 27.92 5.11 -4.62
C ALA A 67 27.87 4.82 -6.13
N ASN A 68 27.21 3.74 -6.55
CA ASN A 68 27.03 3.39 -7.96
C ASN A 68 26.18 4.43 -8.71
N ALA A 69 25.11 4.93 -8.11
CA ALA A 69 24.27 5.99 -8.69
C ALA A 69 25.05 7.31 -8.85
N GLN A 70 25.84 7.70 -7.85
CA GLN A 70 26.71 8.87 -7.92
C GLN A 70 27.79 8.72 -9.01
N ALA A 71 28.42 7.54 -9.12
CA ALA A 71 29.38 7.25 -10.19
C ALA A 71 28.75 7.34 -11.59
N ALA A 72 27.54 6.80 -11.77
CA ALA A 72 26.81 6.87 -13.04
C ALA A 72 26.51 8.32 -13.46
N ALA A 73 26.11 9.19 -12.52
CA ALA A 73 25.84 10.61 -12.77
C ALA A 73 27.10 11.39 -13.22
N VAL A 74 28.28 11.04 -12.69
CA VAL A 74 29.56 11.62 -13.12
C VAL A 74 29.92 11.18 -14.55
N VAL A 75 29.67 9.91 -14.91
CA VAL A 75 29.91 9.40 -16.28
C VAL A 75 28.97 10.05 -17.31
N GLU A 76 27.70 10.27 -16.95
CA GLU A 76 26.73 11.04 -17.75
C GLU A 76 27.22 12.46 -18.06
N ASN A 77 27.68 13.20 -17.05
CA ASN A 77 28.16 14.57 -17.22
C ASN A 77 29.44 14.64 -18.07
N ASN A 78 30.37 13.69 -17.89
CA ASN A 78 31.58 13.61 -18.73
C ASN A 78 31.24 13.27 -20.20
N LYS A 79 30.26 12.39 -20.46
CA LYS A 79 29.78 12.14 -21.83
C LYS A 79 29.19 13.40 -22.48
N LYS A 80 28.45 14.22 -21.72
CA LYS A 80 27.87 15.48 -22.23
C LYS A 80 28.91 16.55 -22.59
N GLN A 81 30.13 16.48 -22.04
CA GLN A 81 31.26 17.33 -22.47
C GLN A 81 32.06 16.77 -23.65
N ALA A 82 32.04 15.45 -23.89
CA ALA A 82 32.83 14.82 -24.95
C ALA A 82 32.27 15.01 -26.37
N CYS A 83 30.96 15.21 -26.52
CA CYS A 83 30.28 15.24 -27.83
C CYS A 83 30.40 16.55 -28.62
N ALA A 84 31.39 17.41 -28.32
CA ALA A 84 31.48 18.76 -28.88
C ALA A 84 32.91 19.17 -29.30
N ASN A 85 33.60 18.38 -30.14
CA ASN A 85 34.76 18.82 -30.95
C ASN A 85 35.24 17.77 -31.99
N VAL A 86 34.82 17.88 -33.26
CA VAL A 86 35.54 17.40 -34.47
C VAL A 86 35.24 18.35 -35.64
N ALA A 87 36.21 18.62 -36.53
CA ALA A 87 36.11 19.53 -37.69
C ALA A 87 35.49 18.85 -38.94
N GLY A 88 35.21 19.49 -40.09
CA GLY A 88 35.45 20.85 -40.65
C GLY A 88 34.87 20.92 -42.09
N PRO A 89 35.19 21.90 -42.98
CA PRO A 89 36.18 22.98 -42.91
C PRO A 89 35.59 24.42 -43.08
N ALA A 90 36.46 25.41 -43.35
CA ALA A 90 36.18 26.87 -43.44
C ALA A 90 36.66 27.43 -44.83
N PRO A 91 36.95 28.74 -45.10
CA PRO A 91 36.83 29.98 -44.29
C PRO A 91 36.39 31.30 -45.01
N VAL A 92 35.97 32.32 -44.24
CA VAL A 92 36.30 33.78 -44.37
C VAL A 92 36.10 34.39 -42.96
N ALA A 93 37.14 34.78 -42.20
CA ALA A 93 37.69 36.16 -42.02
C ALA A 93 36.63 37.24 -41.60
N VAL A 94 36.86 38.20 -40.68
CA VAL A 94 38.08 38.93 -40.23
C VAL A 94 37.97 39.38 -38.73
N ALA A 95 39.11 39.74 -38.12
CA ALA A 95 39.31 40.55 -36.89
C ALA A 95 39.14 39.93 -35.48
N LYS A 96 40.19 40.12 -34.65
CA LYS A 96 40.23 39.91 -33.19
C LYS A 96 40.17 41.25 -32.46
N ARG A 97 39.66 41.27 -31.22
CA ARG A 97 40.36 41.93 -30.09
C ARG A 97 39.94 41.35 -28.72
N VAL A 98 40.75 41.61 -27.70
CA VAL A 98 40.79 40.92 -26.39
C VAL A 98 40.40 41.90 -25.26
N PRO A 99 39.73 41.48 -24.16
CA PRO A 99 39.05 42.39 -23.24
C PRO A 99 39.82 42.74 -21.95
N LYS A 100 39.38 43.79 -21.24
CA LYS A 100 39.53 44.12 -19.80
C LYS A 100 38.94 45.53 -19.51
N PRO A 101 38.67 45.95 -18.25
CA PRO A 101 38.12 45.22 -17.11
C PRO A 101 36.89 45.95 -16.50
N ALA A 102 36.35 45.47 -15.37
CA ALA A 102 35.17 46.05 -14.70
C ALA A 102 35.48 47.24 -13.75
N GLN A 103 34.47 48.08 -13.48
CA GLN A 103 34.43 49.04 -12.35
C GLN A 103 33.05 49.03 -11.63
N LYS A 104 32.91 49.80 -10.54
CA LYS A 104 31.98 49.52 -9.43
C LYS A 104 30.79 50.49 -9.29
N ARG A 105 29.60 49.91 -9.04
CA ARG A 105 28.63 50.23 -7.95
C ARG A 105 28.42 51.70 -7.53
N VAL A 106 27.21 52.23 -7.77
CA VAL A 106 26.53 53.25 -6.92
C VAL A 106 25.04 52.87 -6.77
N THR A 107 24.38 53.30 -5.69
CA THR A 107 23.01 52.92 -5.26
C THR A 107 22.11 54.14 -5.04
N VAL A 108 20.85 54.13 -5.52
CA VAL A 108 19.76 55.05 -5.10
C VAL A 108 18.39 54.33 -5.13
N LYS A 109 17.46 54.74 -4.25
CA LYS A 109 16.03 54.39 -4.08
C LYS A 109 15.37 55.54 -3.26
N PRO A 110 14.04 55.67 -3.07
CA PRO A 110 12.87 55.14 -3.80
C PRO A 110 11.67 56.14 -4.00
N LYS A 111 10.62 55.74 -4.75
CA LYS A 111 9.19 56.20 -4.66
C LYS A 111 8.88 57.71 -4.87
N PRO A 112 7.61 58.19 -4.87
CA PRO A 112 6.27 57.53 -4.85
C PRO A 112 5.70 57.30 -6.30
N GLU A 113 4.59 56.61 -6.61
CA GLU A 113 3.34 56.21 -5.91
C GLU A 113 2.17 57.22 -5.97
N GLU A 114 1.09 56.85 -6.66
CA GLU A 114 -0.21 57.55 -6.65
C GLU A 114 -1.34 56.53 -6.91
N VAL A 115 -2.51 56.72 -6.30
CA VAL A 115 -3.64 55.77 -6.27
C VAL A 115 -4.95 56.53 -6.42
N ILE A 116 -5.82 56.11 -7.35
CA ILE A 116 -7.23 56.52 -7.40
C ILE A 116 -8.08 55.32 -7.82
N ASP A 117 -8.87 54.80 -6.88
CA ASP A 117 -10.06 53.99 -7.17
C ASP A 117 -11.26 54.92 -7.48
N ILE A 118 -12.25 54.43 -8.23
CA ILE A 118 -13.69 54.62 -7.97
C ILE A 118 -14.52 53.77 -8.94
N GLU A 119 -15.67 53.31 -8.46
CA GLU A 119 -16.63 52.45 -9.14
C GLU A 119 -17.44 53.20 -10.22
N ASP A 120 -18.03 52.51 -11.20
CA ASP A 120 -19.46 52.12 -11.13
C ASP A 120 -19.90 51.31 -12.38
N SER A 121 -21.12 50.77 -12.35
CA SER A 121 -21.82 50.11 -13.46
C SER A 121 -23.28 50.60 -13.49
N PRO A 122 -23.92 50.76 -14.66
CA PRO A 122 -24.67 49.59 -15.14
C PRO A 122 -24.88 49.43 -16.66
N VAL A 123 -25.21 48.17 -16.97
CA VAL A 123 -25.88 47.63 -18.17
C VAL A 123 -26.86 48.58 -18.89
N LYS A 124 -26.77 48.62 -20.22
CA LYS A 124 -27.95 48.58 -21.10
C LYS A 124 -27.72 47.64 -22.29
N GLU A 125 -28.79 46.93 -22.67
CA GLU A 125 -28.84 46.01 -23.80
C GLU A 125 -29.26 46.72 -25.12
N VAL A 126 -29.40 45.88 -26.16
CA VAL A 126 -30.34 45.99 -27.30
C VAL A 126 -29.76 46.32 -28.68
N GLN A 127 -30.18 45.48 -29.63
CA GLN A 127 -30.20 45.58 -31.09
C GLN A 127 -28.90 45.35 -31.90
N GLN A 128 -28.98 44.27 -32.69
CA GLN A 128 -28.23 44.06 -33.91
C GLN A 128 -28.74 45.00 -35.00
N ASP A 129 -27.87 45.46 -35.90
CA ASP A 129 -28.26 45.63 -37.30
C ASP A 129 -27.08 45.32 -38.25
N LYS A 130 -27.37 45.03 -39.53
CA LYS A 130 -26.45 44.36 -40.45
C LYS A 130 -25.90 45.25 -41.57
N LYS A 131 -24.62 44.98 -41.88
CA LYS A 131 -23.86 45.35 -43.09
C LYS A 131 -23.56 46.85 -43.31
N LYS A 132 -22.26 47.13 -43.42
CA LYS A 132 -21.66 47.53 -44.71
C LYS A 132 -20.22 47.00 -44.81
N GLU A 133 -19.81 46.64 -46.02
CA GLU A 133 -18.48 46.07 -46.27
C GLU A 133 -17.44 47.20 -46.40
N GLY A 134 -16.35 47.10 -45.63
CA GLY A 134 -15.22 48.02 -45.67
C GLY A 134 -13.92 47.27 -46.01
N ASN A 135 -13.33 47.56 -47.17
CA ASN A 135 -12.20 46.81 -47.70
C ASN A 135 -10.90 47.05 -46.89
N ALA A 136 -10.57 46.12 -45.98
CA ALA A 136 -9.39 46.21 -45.12
C ALA A 136 -8.28 45.23 -45.55
N LYS A 137 -7.08 45.76 -45.81
CA LYS A 137 -5.94 45.02 -46.38
C LYS A 137 -5.44 43.89 -45.46
N SER A 138 -5.18 42.73 -46.06
CA SER A 138 -4.64 41.55 -45.37
C SER A 138 -3.31 41.81 -44.65
N LYS A 139 -3.34 41.76 -43.32
CA LYS A 139 -2.13 41.51 -42.51
C LYS A 139 -1.96 40.01 -42.34
N LYS A 140 -1.01 39.41 -43.09
CA LYS A 140 -0.55 38.04 -42.81
C LYS A 140 -0.05 37.96 -41.36
N LYS A 141 -0.76 37.23 -40.49
CA LYS A 141 -0.20 36.83 -39.19
C LYS A 141 1.01 35.93 -39.47
N SER A 142 2.19 36.36 -39.04
CA SER A 142 3.41 35.55 -39.13
C SER A 142 3.26 34.33 -38.20
N GLN A 143 3.02 33.16 -38.80
CA GLN A 143 2.84 31.91 -38.08
C GLN A 143 4.17 31.55 -37.39
N ALA A 144 4.18 31.52 -36.05
CA ALA A 144 5.41 31.35 -35.28
C ALA A 144 6.11 30.04 -35.67
N TYR A 145 7.44 30.09 -35.89
CA TYR A 145 8.21 28.93 -36.37
C TYR A 145 8.03 27.69 -35.48
N THR A 146 7.92 27.86 -34.16
CA THR A 146 7.58 26.80 -33.20
C THR A 146 6.26 26.10 -33.52
N SER A 147 5.21 26.82 -33.92
CA SER A 147 3.93 26.22 -34.31
C SER A 147 4.02 25.41 -35.61
N VAL A 148 4.79 25.90 -36.60
CA VAL A 148 5.01 25.21 -37.88
C VAL A 148 5.87 23.96 -37.69
N LEU A 149 6.92 24.04 -36.86
CA LEU A 149 7.77 22.90 -36.51
C LEU A 149 6.99 21.85 -35.70
N THR A 150 6.14 22.27 -34.75
CA THR A 150 5.27 21.36 -33.97
C THR A 150 4.25 20.65 -34.88
N ALA A 151 3.63 21.38 -35.81
CA ALA A 151 2.71 20.79 -36.78
C ALA A 151 3.41 19.79 -37.72
N ARG A 152 4.61 20.14 -38.22
CA ARG A 152 5.42 19.27 -39.08
C ARG A 152 5.93 18.02 -38.33
N SER A 153 6.33 18.16 -37.08
CA SER A 153 6.71 17.01 -36.23
C SER A 153 5.53 16.06 -36.01
N LYS A 154 4.34 16.58 -35.67
CA LYS A 154 3.13 15.75 -35.52
C LYS A 154 2.74 15.04 -36.82
N ALA A 155 2.84 15.71 -37.96
CA ALA A 155 2.59 15.12 -39.27
C ALA A 155 3.63 14.04 -39.64
N ALA A 156 4.93 14.30 -39.45
CA ALA A 156 6.01 13.36 -39.75
C ALA A 156 5.96 12.08 -38.89
N CYS A 157 5.47 12.18 -37.65
CA CYS A 157 5.25 11.03 -36.78
C CYS A 157 3.88 10.34 -36.98
N GLY A 158 3.09 10.73 -37.99
CA GLY A 158 1.75 10.17 -38.23
C GLY A 158 0.70 10.50 -37.15
N ILE A 159 0.97 11.47 -36.26
CA ILE A 159 0.13 11.82 -35.12
C ILE A 159 -0.95 12.84 -35.53
N THR A 160 -1.76 12.45 -36.50
CA THR A 160 -3.04 13.10 -36.83
C THR A 160 -4.16 12.12 -36.47
N ASN A 161 -4.99 12.51 -35.50
CA ASN A 161 -6.10 11.69 -34.96
C ASN A 161 -5.69 10.49 -34.08
N LYS A 162 -4.72 10.66 -33.15
CA LYS A 162 -4.87 9.96 -31.87
C LYS A 162 -6.08 10.58 -31.14
N PRO A 163 -7.03 9.79 -30.60
CA PRO A 163 -8.05 10.35 -29.72
C PRO A 163 -7.38 11.03 -28.52
N LYS A 164 -8.03 12.04 -27.93
CA LYS A 164 -7.58 12.58 -26.65
C LYS A 164 -7.73 11.48 -25.60
N VAL A 165 -6.62 10.84 -25.27
CA VAL A 165 -6.54 9.86 -24.19
C VAL A 165 -6.85 10.59 -22.88
N ASN A 166 -8.06 10.38 -22.37
CA ASN A 166 -8.59 11.14 -21.25
C ASN A 166 -8.13 10.51 -19.93
N ILE A 167 -6.82 10.63 -19.67
CA ILE A 167 -6.22 10.28 -18.37
C ILE A 167 -6.84 11.22 -17.34
N ILE A 168 -7.40 10.64 -16.29
CA ILE A 168 -7.96 11.38 -15.16
C ILE A 168 -6.82 11.58 -14.17
N ASP A 169 -6.62 12.81 -13.70
CA ASP A 169 -5.81 13.06 -12.51
C ASP A 169 -6.61 12.57 -11.30
N ILE A 170 -6.09 11.54 -10.64
CA ILE A 170 -6.77 10.86 -9.52
C ILE A 170 -6.34 11.41 -8.15
N ASP A 171 -5.45 12.39 -8.10
CA ASP A 171 -4.95 13.02 -6.87
C ASP A 171 -5.30 14.51 -6.77
N ALA A 172 -5.94 15.08 -7.80
CA ALA A 172 -6.49 16.43 -7.79
C ALA A 172 -7.47 16.73 -6.63
N SER A 173 -8.06 15.70 -5.99
CA SER A 173 -8.88 15.81 -4.78
C SER A 173 -8.09 15.96 -3.48
N ASP A 174 -6.79 15.64 -3.50
CA ASP A 174 -5.95 15.43 -2.31
C ASP A 174 -4.77 16.41 -2.25
N VAL A 175 -4.75 17.43 -3.10
CA VAL A 175 -3.69 18.45 -3.17
C VAL A 175 -3.54 19.22 -1.85
N ASP A 176 -4.65 19.45 -1.14
CA ASP A 176 -4.68 20.10 0.18
C ASP A 176 -4.62 19.09 1.35
N ASN A 177 -4.42 17.80 1.08
CA ASN A 177 -4.40 16.72 2.07
C ASN A 177 -2.95 16.31 2.40
N GLU A 178 -2.37 16.91 3.44
CA GLU A 178 -1.00 16.61 3.89
C GLU A 178 -0.73 15.12 4.17
N LEU A 179 -1.77 14.34 4.52
CA LEU A 179 -1.66 12.89 4.78
C LEU A 179 -1.65 12.03 3.50
N ALA A 180 -2.04 12.58 2.34
CA ALA A 180 -2.01 11.86 1.06
C ALA A 180 -0.62 11.85 0.41
N ALA A 181 0.30 12.74 0.83
CA ALA A 181 1.68 12.84 0.33
C ALA A 181 1.76 12.85 -1.22
N VAL A 182 0.89 13.61 -1.87
CA VAL A 182 0.69 13.64 -3.33
C VAL A 182 1.99 13.97 -4.08
N GLU A 183 2.87 14.78 -3.50
CA GLU A 183 4.16 15.15 -4.07
C GLU A 183 5.22 14.03 -4.02
N TYR A 184 4.96 12.93 -3.30
CA TYR A 184 5.80 11.72 -3.25
C TYR A 184 5.07 10.45 -3.73
N ILE A 185 3.78 10.52 -4.02
CA ILE A 185 2.95 9.32 -4.25
C ILE A 185 3.47 8.46 -5.40
N ASP A 186 3.97 9.11 -6.45
CA ASP A 186 4.51 8.48 -7.64
C ASP A 186 5.85 7.77 -7.34
N GLU A 187 6.72 8.38 -6.54
CA GLU A 187 7.96 7.79 -6.02
C GLU A 187 7.69 6.59 -5.10
N ILE A 188 6.67 6.69 -4.26
CA ILE A 188 6.21 5.61 -3.37
C ILE A 188 5.75 4.39 -4.19
N TYR A 189 4.90 4.57 -5.21
CA TYR A 189 4.45 3.45 -6.03
C TYR A 189 5.55 2.90 -6.97
N LYS A 190 6.48 3.74 -7.45
CA LYS A 190 7.70 3.27 -8.14
C LYS A 190 8.56 2.40 -7.23
N PHE A 191 8.71 2.78 -5.96
CA PHE A 191 9.45 1.99 -4.96
C PHE A 191 8.73 0.67 -4.61
N TYR A 192 7.42 0.69 -4.35
CA TYR A 192 6.66 -0.54 -4.09
C TYR A 192 6.74 -1.52 -5.27
N LYS A 193 6.62 -1.05 -6.51
CA LYS A 193 6.81 -1.88 -7.73
C LYS A 193 8.24 -2.45 -7.86
N LEU A 194 9.25 -1.75 -7.34
CA LEU A 194 10.64 -2.20 -7.38
C LEU A 194 10.89 -3.35 -6.38
N VAL A 195 10.33 -3.27 -5.17
CA VAL A 195 10.63 -4.21 -4.07
C VAL A 195 9.58 -5.30 -3.85
N GLU A 196 8.45 -5.31 -4.59
CA GLU A 196 7.38 -6.32 -4.41
C GLU A 196 7.79 -7.77 -4.68
N HIS A 197 8.97 -7.99 -5.29
CA HIS A 197 9.56 -9.31 -5.50
C HIS A 197 10.50 -9.74 -4.36
N GLU A 198 11.06 -8.82 -3.57
CA GLU A 198 11.97 -9.14 -2.46
C GLU A 198 11.23 -9.78 -1.28
N SER A 199 9.99 -9.35 -1.04
CA SER A 199 9.11 -9.80 0.04
C SER A 199 8.11 -10.88 -0.36
N ARG A 200 8.25 -11.47 -1.56
CA ARG A 200 7.28 -12.45 -2.07
C ARG A 200 7.57 -13.86 -1.55
N PRO A 201 6.59 -14.58 -0.99
CA PRO A 201 6.71 -16.02 -0.70
C PRO A 201 7.07 -16.83 -1.96
N HIS A 202 7.74 -17.96 -1.76
CA HIS A 202 7.95 -18.94 -2.83
C HIS A 202 6.90 -20.06 -2.72
N TYR A 203 6.82 -20.94 -3.71
CA TYR A 203 6.08 -22.19 -3.55
C TYR A 203 6.79 -23.11 -2.56
N TYR A 204 6.36 -23.00 -1.30
CA TYR A 204 6.95 -23.62 -0.12
C TYR A 204 6.27 -24.91 0.34
N ILE A 205 5.08 -25.25 -0.18
CA ILE A 205 4.25 -26.32 0.42
C ILE A 205 4.89 -27.70 0.30
N ASP A 206 5.63 -27.96 -0.78
CA ASP A 206 6.45 -29.17 -0.96
C ASP A 206 7.59 -29.28 0.07
N SER A 207 7.96 -28.17 0.73
CA SER A 207 8.92 -28.14 1.83
C SER A 207 8.28 -28.33 3.22
N GLN A 208 6.95 -28.47 3.32
CA GLN A 208 6.22 -28.61 4.57
C GLN A 208 5.72 -30.06 4.78
N PRO A 209 6.32 -30.86 5.68
CA PRO A 209 5.99 -32.29 5.80
C PRO A 209 4.63 -32.57 6.48
N GLU A 210 4.06 -31.62 7.22
CA GLU A 210 2.79 -31.78 7.96
C GLU A 210 1.67 -30.84 7.51
N ILE A 211 1.95 -29.85 6.66
CA ILE A 211 1.02 -28.79 6.26
C ILE A 211 0.82 -28.85 4.74
N ASN A 212 -0.44 -28.83 4.31
CA ASN A 212 -0.80 -28.68 2.90
C ASN A 212 -1.65 -27.42 2.68
N GLU A 213 -1.85 -27.07 1.41
CA GLU A 213 -2.57 -25.87 0.95
C GLU A 213 -3.95 -25.72 1.59
N LYS A 214 -4.65 -26.85 1.78
CA LYS A 214 -5.96 -26.88 2.43
C LYS A 214 -5.89 -26.52 3.91
N MET A 215 -4.82 -26.88 4.61
CA MET A 215 -4.59 -26.42 5.99
C MET A 215 -4.23 -24.93 6.04
N ARG A 216 -3.47 -24.41 5.08
CA ARG A 216 -3.27 -22.96 4.90
C ARG A 216 -4.62 -22.25 4.69
N ALA A 217 -5.43 -22.71 3.74
CA ALA A 217 -6.73 -22.11 3.44
C ALA A 217 -7.69 -22.14 4.65
N ILE A 218 -7.71 -23.23 5.44
CA ILE A 218 -8.46 -23.30 6.71
C ILE A 218 -7.96 -22.24 7.71
N LEU A 219 -6.64 -22.04 7.83
CA LEU A 219 -6.08 -21.00 8.70
C LEU A 219 -6.48 -19.60 8.21
N VAL A 220 -6.43 -19.33 6.90
CA VAL A 220 -6.77 -18.02 6.34
C VAL A 220 -8.27 -17.71 6.46
N ASP A 221 -9.17 -18.67 6.18
CA ASP A 221 -10.63 -18.50 6.39
C ASP A 221 -10.92 -18.14 7.86
N TRP A 222 -10.27 -18.82 8.81
CA TRP A 222 -10.38 -18.51 10.24
C TRP A 222 -9.77 -17.14 10.60
N LEU A 223 -8.58 -16.79 10.11
CA LEU A 223 -7.95 -15.50 10.40
C LEU A 223 -8.77 -14.31 9.84
N ILE A 224 -9.53 -14.48 8.76
CA ILE A 224 -10.44 -13.44 8.26
C ILE A 224 -11.66 -13.24 9.20
N ASP A 225 -12.07 -14.29 9.93
CA ASP A 225 -13.11 -14.23 10.97
C ASP A 225 -12.56 -13.58 12.26
N VAL A 226 -11.29 -13.86 12.62
CA VAL A 226 -10.58 -13.16 13.70
C VAL A 226 -10.41 -11.67 13.39
N HIS A 227 -9.91 -11.37 12.18
CA HIS A 227 -9.73 -10.01 11.65
C HIS A 227 -11.01 -9.18 11.79
N SER A 228 -12.14 -9.76 11.39
CA SER A 228 -13.45 -9.12 11.45
C SER A 228 -13.96 -8.93 12.89
N LYS A 229 -13.56 -9.77 13.85
CA LYS A 229 -13.98 -9.68 15.28
C LYS A 229 -13.16 -8.71 16.11
N PHE A 230 -11.93 -8.44 15.71
CA PHE A 230 -11.07 -7.43 16.32
C PHE A 230 -11.14 -6.07 15.57
N GLU A 231 -12.02 -5.95 14.56
CA GLU A 231 -12.28 -4.71 13.80
C GLU A 231 -11.00 -4.08 13.19
N LEU A 232 -10.03 -4.93 12.83
CA LEU A 232 -8.68 -4.54 12.40
C LEU A 232 -8.66 -3.95 10.98
N SER A 233 -7.62 -3.16 10.69
CA SER A 233 -7.32 -2.66 9.34
C SER A 233 -7.13 -3.79 8.32
N LEU A 234 -7.31 -3.49 7.03
CA LEU A 234 -7.03 -4.48 5.97
C LEU A 234 -5.53 -4.66 5.77
N GLU A 235 -4.76 -3.60 6.00
CA GLU A 235 -3.31 -3.55 6.15
C GLU A 235 -2.82 -4.69 7.07
N THR A 236 -3.34 -4.76 8.30
CA THR A 236 -3.06 -5.84 9.26
C THR A 236 -3.38 -7.23 8.68
N LEU A 237 -4.51 -7.42 7.99
CA LEU A 237 -4.85 -8.72 7.39
C LEU A 237 -3.84 -9.13 6.31
N TYR A 238 -3.57 -8.24 5.35
CA TYR A 238 -2.70 -8.55 4.23
C TYR A 238 -1.24 -8.73 4.68
N LEU A 239 -0.79 -7.99 5.71
CA LEU A 239 0.50 -8.18 6.37
C LEU A 239 0.55 -9.51 7.14
N THR A 240 -0.50 -9.87 7.87
CA THR A 240 -0.61 -11.17 8.58
C THR A 240 -0.37 -12.34 7.63
N ILE A 241 -1.04 -12.36 6.48
CA ILE A 241 -0.89 -13.46 5.51
C ILE A 241 0.52 -13.46 4.88
N ASN A 242 1.09 -12.29 4.57
CA ASN A 242 2.47 -12.19 4.09
C ASN A 242 3.50 -12.74 5.10
N ILE A 243 3.34 -12.42 6.40
CA ILE A 243 4.20 -12.93 7.48
C ILE A 243 4.11 -14.47 7.55
N ILE A 244 2.90 -15.03 7.53
CA ILE A 244 2.68 -16.49 7.56
C ILE A 244 3.36 -17.18 6.38
N ASP A 245 3.10 -16.72 5.15
CA ASP A 245 3.60 -17.38 3.94
C ASP A 245 5.13 -17.27 3.81
N ARG A 246 5.72 -16.13 4.18
CA ARG A 246 7.19 -15.98 4.22
C ARG A 246 7.82 -16.82 5.33
N PHE A 247 7.19 -16.92 6.50
CA PHE A 247 7.70 -17.75 7.59
C PHE A 247 7.67 -19.24 7.21
N LEU A 248 6.56 -19.71 6.63
CA LEU A 248 6.43 -21.07 6.12
C LEU A 248 7.34 -21.33 4.88
N SER A 249 7.81 -20.29 4.19
CA SER A 249 8.86 -20.40 3.16
C SER A 249 10.26 -20.70 3.73
N VAL A 250 10.53 -20.41 5.01
CA VAL A 250 11.88 -20.54 5.61
C VAL A 250 11.93 -21.39 6.88
N LYS A 251 10.80 -21.90 7.35
CA LYS A 251 10.69 -22.74 8.54
C LYS A 251 9.62 -23.82 8.36
N THR A 252 10.03 -25.08 8.50
CA THR A 252 9.11 -26.22 8.64
C THR A 252 8.29 -26.08 9.92
N VAL A 253 6.97 -26.25 9.86
CA VAL A 253 6.06 -26.11 11.02
C VAL A 253 5.22 -27.39 11.16
N PRO A 254 5.14 -28.01 12.34
CA PRO A 254 4.26 -29.14 12.56
C PRO A 254 2.81 -28.64 12.65
N ARG A 255 1.85 -29.45 12.21
CA ARG A 255 0.44 -29.07 12.03
C ARG A 255 -0.19 -28.45 13.29
N ARG A 256 0.19 -28.94 14.47
CA ARG A 256 -0.27 -28.46 15.79
C ARG A 256 0.15 -27.02 16.15
N GLU A 257 1.17 -26.49 15.49
CA GLU A 257 1.72 -25.14 15.73
C GLU A 257 1.28 -24.14 14.64
N LEU A 258 0.55 -24.58 13.60
CA LEU A 258 0.10 -23.71 12.50
C LEU A 258 -0.86 -22.60 12.96
N GLN A 259 -1.77 -22.87 13.90
CA GLN A 259 -2.63 -21.82 14.47
C GLN A 259 -1.84 -20.85 15.36
N LEU A 260 -0.85 -21.33 16.12
CA LEU A 260 0.06 -20.50 16.91
C LEU A 260 0.87 -19.54 16.02
N VAL A 261 1.35 -20.01 14.86
CA VAL A 261 1.97 -19.15 13.84
C VAL A 261 0.99 -18.08 13.35
N GLY A 262 -0.26 -18.47 13.04
CA GLY A 262 -1.29 -17.55 12.57
C GLY A 262 -1.62 -16.42 13.56
N ILE A 263 -1.88 -16.73 14.83
CA ILE A 263 -2.17 -15.71 15.85
C ILE A 263 -0.96 -14.84 16.17
N SER A 264 0.26 -15.41 16.13
CA SER A 264 1.49 -14.64 16.39
C SER A 264 1.81 -13.69 15.25
N ALA A 265 1.58 -14.12 14.00
CA ALA A 265 1.68 -13.27 12.82
C ALA A 265 0.65 -12.13 12.84
N MET A 266 -0.58 -12.39 13.30
CA MET A 266 -1.59 -11.36 13.44
C MET A 266 -1.25 -10.37 14.56
N LEU A 267 -0.83 -10.84 15.73
CA LEU A 267 -0.34 -9.99 16.82
C LEU A 267 0.81 -9.07 16.34
N MET A 268 1.75 -9.61 15.55
CA MET A 268 2.86 -8.85 14.96
C MET A 268 2.39 -7.81 13.94
N ALA A 269 1.43 -8.16 13.08
CA ALA A 269 0.87 -7.23 12.10
C ALA A 269 0.06 -6.12 12.79
N SER A 270 -0.77 -6.47 13.78
CA SER A 270 -1.52 -5.49 14.56
C SER A 270 -0.59 -4.51 15.28
N LYS A 271 0.48 -5.00 15.92
CA LYS A 271 1.52 -4.16 16.56
C LYS A 271 2.27 -3.22 15.60
N TYR A 272 2.13 -3.42 14.28
CA TYR A 272 2.85 -2.69 13.25
C TYR A 272 1.95 -1.67 12.52
N GLU A 273 0.69 -2.01 12.22
CA GLU A 273 -0.25 -1.13 11.48
C GLU A 273 -1.31 -0.45 12.38
N GLU A 274 -1.71 -1.03 13.51
CA GLU A 274 -2.82 -0.51 14.33
C GLU A 274 -2.39 0.57 15.32
N ILE A 275 -3.24 1.58 15.50
CA ILE A 275 -3.09 2.59 16.57
C ILE A 275 -3.29 1.95 17.95
N TRP A 276 -4.20 0.96 18.04
CA TRP A 276 -4.58 0.28 19.28
C TRP A 276 -4.64 -1.25 19.05
N PRO A 277 -3.47 -1.93 18.98
CA PRO A 277 -3.43 -3.38 18.74
C PRO A 277 -4.03 -4.19 19.91
N PRO A 278 -4.68 -5.35 19.65
CA PRO A 278 -5.14 -6.26 20.70
C PRO A 278 -3.98 -6.79 21.57
N GLU A 279 -4.25 -7.07 22.84
CA GLU A 279 -3.23 -7.57 23.76
C GLU A 279 -2.91 -9.05 23.48
N VAL A 280 -1.73 -9.52 23.92
CA VAL A 280 -1.36 -10.95 23.84
C VAL A 280 -2.44 -11.83 24.48
N ASP A 281 -3.03 -11.33 25.56
CA ASP A 281 -4.06 -12.00 26.33
C ASP A 281 -5.41 -12.11 25.59
N ASP A 282 -5.67 -11.27 24.59
CA ASP A 282 -6.80 -11.43 23.66
C ASP A 282 -6.59 -12.62 22.72
N PHE A 283 -5.36 -12.82 22.22
CA PHE A 283 -5.03 -14.00 21.41
C PHE A 283 -5.01 -15.31 22.25
N VAL A 284 -4.68 -15.23 23.55
CA VAL A 284 -4.86 -16.33 24.51
C VAL A 284 -6.36 -16.65 24.71
N ARG A 285 -7.23 -15.64 24.83
CA ARG A 285 -8.69 -15.81 24.90
C ARG A 285 -9.26 -16.41 23.60
N LEU A 286 -8.87 -15.85 22.46
CA LEU A 286 -9.31 -16.22 21.10
C LEU A 286 -9.00 -17.68 20.74
N SER A 287 -7.87 -18.21 21.23
CA SER A 287 -7.44 -19.59 20.98
C SER A 287 -8.05 -20.59 21.97
N ASP A 288 -9.13 -20.23 22.68
CA ASP A 288 -9.74 -21.02 23.77
C ASP A 288 -8.70 -21.47 24.83
N ARG A 289 -7.65 -20.66 25.04
CA ARG A 289 -6.48 -20.97 25.89
C ARG A 289 -5.68 -22.21 25.46
N ALA A 290 -5.79 -22.64 24.20
CA ALA A 290 -4.94 -23.69 23.63
C ALA A 290 -3.44 -23.31 23.61
N TYR A 291 -3.14 -22.01 23.64
CA TYR A 291 -1.78 -21.47 23.74
C TYR A 291 -1.67 -20.51 24.92
N THR A 292 -0.53 -20.53 25.61
CA THR A 292 -0.21 -19.57 26.69
C THR A 292 0.38 -18.28 26.14
N HIS A 293 0.28 -17.21 26.95
CA HIS A 293 0.94 -15.92 26.71
C HIS A 293 2.41 -16.08 26.28
N GLU A 294 3.18 -16.86 27.05
CA GLU A 294 4.58 -17.19 26.76
C GLU A 294 4.79 -17.93 25.44
N GLN A 295 3.89 -18.84 25.04
CA GLN A 295 4.00 -19.55 23.76
C GLN A 295 3.82 -18.60 22.58
N ILE A 296 2.91 -17.62 22.68
CA ILE A 296 2.70 -16.60 21.66
C ILE A 296 3.92 -15.69 21.54
N LEU A 297 4.47 -15.20 22.67
CA LEU A 297 5.69 -14.38 22.66
C LEU A 297 6.94 -15.12 22.16
N VAL A 298 7.07 -16.42 22.47
CA VAL A 298 8.14 -17.27 21.92
C VAL A 298 7.98 -17.44 20.41
N MET A 299 6.76 -17.65 19.91
CA MET A 299 6.52 -17.78 18.47
C MET A 299 6.74 -16.45 17.73
N GLU A 300 6.25 -15.32 18.24
CA GLU A 300 6.54 -13.97 17.74
C GLU A 300 8.05 -13.75 17.57
N LYS A 301 8.84 -14.06 18.60
CA LYS A 301 10.30 -13.96 18.56
C LYS A 301 10.95 -14.88 17.52
N ILE A 302 10.41 -16.08 17.33
CA ILE A 302 10.88 -17.04 16.30
C ILE A 302 10.57 -16.53 14.89
N ILE A 303 9.37 -15.95 14.67
CA ILE A 303 8.97 -15.38 13.37
C ILE A 303 9.83 -14.15 13.05
N LEU A 304 9.93 -13.18 13.97
CA LEU A 304 10.78 -11.98 13.82
C LEU A 304 12.24 -12.34 13.52
N GLY A 305 12.80 -13.33 14.24
CA GLY A 305 14.16 -13.83 14.02
C GLY A 305 14.35 -14.61 12.72
N LYS A 306 13.27 -15.14 12.11
CA LYS A 306 13.31 -15.85 10.82
C LYS A 306 13.01 -14.97 9.61
N LEU A 307 12.31 -13.85 9.81
CA LEU A 307 12.04 -12.84 8.78
C LEU A 307 13.02 -11.65 8.84
N GLU A 308 14.10 -11.78 9.63
CA GLU A 308 15.13 -10.75 9.83
C GLU A 308 14.55 -9.35 10.15
N TRP A 309 13.48 -9.32 10.96
CA TRP A 309 12.71 -8.11 11.31
C TRP A 309 12.13 -7.31 10.12
N THR A 310 12.14 -7.88 8.91
CA THR A 310 11.68 -7.22 7.68
C THR A 310 10.16 -7.32 7.56
N LEU A 311 9.44 -6.44 8.27
CA LEU A 311 7.98 -6.34 8.23
C LEU A 311 7.47 -5.27 7.25
N THR A 312 8.24 -4.20 7.01
CA THR A 312 7.91 -3.13 6.05
C THR A 312 7.99 -3.64 4.62
N VAL A 313 6.87 -4.10 4.06
CA VAL A 313 6.81 -4.73 2.72
C VAL A 313 5.54 -4.33 1.95
N PRO A 314 5.60 -4.19 0.61
CA PRO A 314 4.41 -3.89 -0.19
C PRO A 314 3.52 -5.12 -0.30
N THR A 315 2.43 -5.14 0.47
CA THR A 315 1.36 -6.14 0.36
C THR A 315 0.45 -5.82 -0.84
N PRO A 316 -0.43 -6.73 -1.29
CA PRO A 316 -1.41 -6.39 -2.33
C PRO A 316 -2.30 -5.20 -1.95
N TYR A 317 -2.54 -4.94 -0.66
CA TYR A 317 -3.40 -3.88 -0.18
C TYR A 317 -2.93 -2.47 -0.60
N VAL A 318 -1.64 -2.14 -0.47
CA VAL A 318 -1.16 -0.80 -0.85
C VAL A 318 -1.40 -0.50 -2.33
N PHE A 319 -1.38 -1.53 -3.18
CA PHE A 319 -1.72 -1.41 -4.60
C PHE A 319 -3.23 -1.33 -4.84
N LEU A 320 -4.06 -2.06 -4.08
CA LEU A 320 -5.52 -1.96 -4.15
C LEU A 320 -6.01 -0.52 -3.96
N VAL A 321 -5.54 0.17 -2.92
CA VAL A 321 -5.93 1.57 -2.65
C VAL A 321 -5.71 2.46 -3.87
N ARG A 322 -4.53 2.36 -4.51
CA ARG A 322 -4.19 3.13 -5.72
C ARG A 322 -5.05 2.75 -6.92
N PHE A 323 -5.30 1.46 -7.12
CA PHE A 323 -5.95 0.95 -8.33
C PHE A 323 -7.48 1.04 -8.27
N ILE A 324 -8.06 1.02 -7.06
CA ILE A 324 -9.47 1.35 -6.82
C ILE A 324 -9.69 2.85 -7.06
N LYS A 325 -8.82 3.73 -6.54
CA LYS A 325 -8.85 5.18 -6.84
C LYS A 325 -8.75 5.46 -8.35
N ALA A 326 -7.86 4.74 -9.04
CA ALA A 326 -7.72 4.79 -10.51
C ALA A 326 -8.95 4.26 -11.30
N SER A 327 -9.86 3.56 -10.64
CA SER A 327 -11.04 2.93 -11.25
C SER A 327 -12.27 3.84 -11.38
N VAL A 328 -12.18 5.08 -10.86
CA VAL A 328 -13.30 5.99 -10.52
C VAL A 328 -13.97 5.58 -9.18
N PRO A 329 -14.31 6.53 -8.28
CA PRO A 329 -14.96 6.22 -7.01
C PRO A 329 -16.32 5.53 -7.20
N ASP A 330 -16.40 4.28 -6.79
CA ASP A 330 -17.60 3.44 -6.83
C ASP A 330 -17.50 2.41 -5.69
N GLN A 331 -18.35 2.57 -4.68
CA GLN A 331 -18.31 1.76 -3.45
C GLN A 331 -18.64 0.29 -3.72
N GLU A 332 -19.48 -0.02 -4.71
CA GLU A 332 -19.78 -1.40 -5.11
C GLU A 332 -18.54 -2.06 -5.73
N LEU A 333 -17.81 -1.29 -6.54
CA LEU A 333 -16.57 -1.73 -7.20
C LEU A 333 -15.41 -1.93 -6.21
N GLU A 334 -15.26 -1.04 -5.24
CA GLU A 334 -14.30 -1.14 -4.14
C GLU A 334 -14.54 -2.43 -3.34
N ILE A 335 -15.77 -2.64 -2.86
CA ILE A 335 -16.15 -3.80 -2.06
C ILE A 335 -16.00 -5.11 -2.85
N MET A 336 -16.41 -5.13 -4.14
CA MET A 336 -16.20 -6.27 -5.04
C MET A 336 -14.69 -6.56 -5.26
N THR A 337 -13.86 -5.52 -5.37
CA THR A 337 -12.41 -5.67 -5.51
C THR A 337 -11.81 -6.31 -4.26
N HIS A 338 -12.16 -5.82 -3.07
CA HIS A 338 -11.66 -6.41 -1.82
C HIS A 338 -12.14 -7.84 -1.62
N PHE A 339 -13.40 -8.17 -1.96
CA PHE A 339 -13.92 -9.54 -1.96
C PHE A 339 -13.07 -10.47 -2.85
N LEU A 340 -12.83 -10.10 -4.11
CA LEU A 340 -12.05 -10.92 -5.06
C LEU A 340 -10.58 -11.05 -4.62
N SER A 341 -9.99 -10.00 -4.04
CA SER A 341 -8.63 -10.04 -3.53
C SER A 341 -8.49 -10.88 -2.24
N GLU A 342 -9.48 -10.87 -1.33
CA GLU A 342 -9.49 -11.76 -0.16
C GLU A 342 -9.70 -13.23 -0.54
N LEU A 343 -10.48 -13.53 -1.59
CA LEU A 343 -10.49 -14.87 -2.19
C LEU A 343 -9.08 -15.25 -2.71
N GLY A 344 -8.37 -14.30 -3.31
CA GLY A 344 -6.97 -14.47 -3.71
C GLY A 344 -6.04 -14.83 -2.55
N LEU A 345 -6.16 -14.15 -1.39
CA LEU A 345 -5.37 -14.46 -0.19
C LEU A 345 -5.58 -15.89 0.32
N MET A 346 -6.81 -16.41 0.26
CA MET A 346 -7.13 -17.78 0.72
C MET A 346 -6.47 -18.87 -0.13
N HIS A 347 -6.39 -18.67 -1.45
CA HIS A 347 -5.95 -19.69 -2.38
C HIS A 347 -4.44 -19.65 -2.62
N TYR A 348 -3.81 -20.83 -2.65
CA TYR A 348 -2.36 -20.96 -2.69
C TYR A 348 -1.77 -20.61 -4.06
N ASP A 349 -2.49 -20.90 -5.13
CA ASP A 349 -2.13 -20.62 -6.52
C ASP A 349 -1.77 -19.15 -6.75
N THR A 350 -2.41 -18.23 -6.02
CA THR A 350 -2.22 -16.77 -6.13
C THR A 350 -0.76 -16.34 -5.91
N LEU A 351 0.05 -17.12 -5.19
CA LEU A 351 1.45 -16.80 -4.87
C LEU A 351 2.39 -16.73 -6.10
N MET A 352 2.02 -17.29 -7.26
CA MET A 352 2.82 -17.09 -8.49
C MET A 352 2.84 -15.64 -8.97
N TYR A 353 1.81 -14.85 -8.63
CA TYR A 353 1.67 -13.47 -9.06
C TYR A 353 2.41 -12.52 -8.12
N SER A 354 2.64 -11.28 -8.56
CA SER A 354 3.20 -10.24 -7.69
C SER A 354 2.06 -9.51 -6.95
N PRO A 355 2.31 -8.91 -5.77
CA PRO A 355 1.31 -8.15 -5.03
C PRO A 355 0.50 -7.15 -5.88
N SER A 356 1.14 -6.43 -6.78
CA SER A 356 0.48 -5.47 -7.67
C SER A 356 -0.27 -6.12 -8.84
N MET A 357 0.17 -7.28 -9.32
CA MET A 357 -0.58 -8.07 -10.31
C MET A 357 -1.91 -8.55 -9.72
N VAL A 358 -1.90 -9.11 -8.50
CA VAL A 358 -3.11 -9.55 -7.80
C VAL A 358 -4.09 -8.39 -7.61
N ALA A 359 -3.59 -7.23 -7.16
CA ALA A 359 -4.41 -6.04 -6.97
C ALA A 359 -5.04 -5.53 -8.29
N ALA A 360 -4.25 -5.45 -9.37
CA ALA A 360 -4.75 -4.97 -10.67
C ALA A 360 -5.74 -5.95 -11.30
N SER A 361 -5.50 -7.26 -11.21
CA SER A 361 -6.43 -8.29 -11.69
C SER A 361 -7.69 -8.38 -10.83
N ALA A 362 -7.64 -8.10 -9.54
CA ALA A 362 -8.84 -7.97 -8.70
C ALA A 362 -9.72 -6.80 -9.15
N VAL A 363 -9.13 -5.63 -9.43
CA VAL A 363 -9.86 -4.46 -9.96
C VAL A 363 -10.45 -4.78 -11.34
N PHE A 364 -9.66 -5.37 -12.25
CA PHE A 364 -10.15 -5.74 -13.58
C PHE A 364 -11.30 -6.77 -13.51
N ALA A 365 -11.16 -7.82 -12.68
CA ALA A 365 -12.22 -8.80 -12.45
C ALA A 365 -13.48 -8.16 -11.85
N ALA A 366 -13.35 -7.25 -10.89
CA ALA A 366 -14.47 -6.52 -10.31
C ALA A 366 -15.22 -5.67 -11.35
N ARG A 367 -14.49 -4.97 -12.23
CA ARG A 367 -15.06 -4.20 -13.35
C ARG A 367 -15.81 -5.11 -14.34
N CYS A 368 -15.28 -6.30 -14.63
CA CYS A 368 -15.96 -7.31 -15.44
C CYS A 368 -17.24 -7.84 -14.78
N THR A 369 -17.20 -8.20 -13.50
CA THR A 369 -18.37 -8.74 -12.77
C THR A 369 -19.50 -7.71 -12.68
N LEU A 370 -19.16 -6.45 -12.47
CA LEU A 370 -20.11 -5.33 -12.38
C LEU A 370 -20.38 -4.63 -13.73
N ASN A 371 -19.92 -5.20 -14.85
CA ASN A 371 -20.13 -4.70 -16.23
C ASN A 371 -19.74 -3.22 -16.44
N LYS A 372 -18.77 -2.69 -15.70
CA LYS A 372 -18.37 -1.28 -15.77
C LYS A 372 -17.66 -1.00 -17.11
N THR A 373 -18.12 0.00 -17.87
CA THR A 373 -17.53 0.34 -19.18
C THR A 373 -16.75 1.66 -19.14
N PRO A 374 -15.60 1.77 -19.83
CA PRO A 374 -14.80 0.69 -20.39
C PRO A 374 -14.21 -0.23 -19.30
N LEU A 375 -13.98 -1.51 -19.65
CA LEU A 375 -13.45 -2.51 -18.71
C LEU A 375 -12.05 -2.15 -18.21
N TRP A 376 -11.14 -1.73 -19.10
CA TRP A 376 -9.80 -1.26 -18.76
C TRP A 376 -9.51 0.06 -19.50
N ASN A 377 -9.30 1.15 -18.76
CA ASN A 377 -9.07 2.49 -19.31
C ASN A 377 -7.58 2.89 -19.25
N GLU A 378 -7.23 3.99 -19.90
CA GLU A 378 -5.83 4.46 -19.97
C GLU A 378 -5.32 5.00 -18.62
N THR A 379 -6.20 5.48 -17.73
CA THR A 379 -5.86 5.83 -16.33
C THR A 379 -5.41 4.59 -15.54
N LEU A 380 -6.16 3.50 -15.63
CA LEU A 380 -5.83 2.21 -15.01
C LEU A 380 -4.54 1.64 -15.58
N LYS A 381 -4.35 1.67 -16.91
CA LYS A 381 -3.07 1.27 -17.54
C LYS A 381 -1.89 2.10 -17.02
N LEU A 382 -2.04 3.42 -16.89
CA LEU A 382 -1.00 4.31 -16.38
C LEU A 382 -0.60 3.96 -14.94
N HIS A 383 -1.56 3.93 -14.01
CA HIS A 383 -1.26 3.75 -12.58
C HIS A 383 -0.89 2.31 -12.20
N THR A 384 -1.40 1.29 -12.93
CA THR A 384 -1.07 -0.13 -12.66
C THR A 384 0.20 -0.60 -13.36
N GLY A 385 0.53 0.01 -14.51
CA GLY A 385 1.57 -0.46 -15.42
C GLY A 385 1.17 -1.68 -16.27
N TYR A 386 -0.09 -2.11 -16.25
CA TYR A 386 -0.55 -3.33 -16.94
C TYR A 386 -1.58 -3.07 -18.05
N SER A 387 -1.45 -3.80 -19.15
CA SER A 387 -2.48 -3.93 -20.18
C SER A 387 -3.56 -4.94 -19.77
N GLN A 388 -4.72 -4.93 -20.43
CA GLN A 388 -5.81 -5.86 -20.11
C GLN A 388 -5.37 -7.32 -20.30
N GLU A 389 -4.60 -7.57 -21.35
CA GLU A 389 -4.12 -8.89 -21.77
C GLU A 389 -3.20 -9.50 -20.71
N GLN A 390 -2.37 -8.69 -20.05
CA GLN A 390 -1.46 -9.13 -18.98
C GLN A 390 -2.21 -9.52 -17.69
N LEU A 391 -3.40 -8.97 -17.46
CA LEU A 391 -4.20 -9.24 -16.26
C LEU A 391 -5.11 -10.47 -16.38
N MET A 392 -5.29 -11.00 -17.60
CA MET A 392 -6.31 -12.01 -17.91
C MET A 392 -6.19 -13.27 -17.04
N ASP A 393 -5.02 -13.86 -16.89
CA ASP A 393 -4.89 -15.18 -16.27
C ASP A 393 -5.02 -15.13 -14.74
N CYS A 394 -4.50 -14.09 -14.09
CA CYS A 394 -4.77 -13.85 -12.68
C CYS A 394 -6.24 -13.47 -12.44
N ALA A 395 -6.86 -12.67 -13.32
CA ALA A 395 -8.27 -12.31 -13.20
C ALA A 395 -9.22 -13.51 -13.41
N ARG A 396 -8.94 -14.38 -14.39
CA ARG A 396 -9.61 -15.67 -14.59
C ARG A 396 -9.52 -16.53 -13.33
N LEU A 397 -8.34 -16.61 -12.71
CA LEU A 397 -8.12 -17.36 -11.48
C LEU A 397 -9.00 -16.83 -10.33
N LEU A 398 -8.99 -15.52 -10.06
CA LEU A 398 -9.83 -14.90 -9.02
C LEU A 398 -11.34 -15.11 -9.28
N VAL A 399 -11.80 -15.01 -10.53
CA VAL A 399 -13.21 -15.27 -10.89
C VAL A 399 -13.56 -16.76 -10.78
N SER A 400 -12.61 -17.67 -10.98
CA SER A 400 -12.81 -19.10 -10.72
C SER A 400 -13.05 -19.40 -9.23
N PHE A 401 -12.33 -18.72 -8.33
CA PHE A 401 -12.58 -18.78 -6.87
C PHE A 401 -13.97 -18.22 -6.51
N HIS A 402 -14.38 -17.10 -7.10
CA HIS A 402 -15.75 -16.57 -6.92
C HIS A 402 -16.81 -17.56 -7.40
N SER A 403 -16.60 -18.23 -8.53
CA SER A 403 -17.55 -19.21 -9.06
C SER A 403 -17.72 -20.47 -8.20
N THR A 404 -16.77 -20.76 -7.31
CA THR A 404 -16.76 -21.99 -6.50
C THR A 404 -17.03 -21.75 -5.00
N VAL A 405 -16.69 -20.58 -4.46
CA VAL A 405 -16.73 -20.31 -3.00
C VAL A 405 -18.12 -20.48 -2.37
N GLY A 406 -19.20 -20.17 -3.10
CA GLY A 406 -20.59 -20.37 -2.64
C GLY A 406 -20.89 -21.83 -2.28
N ASN A 407 -20.22 -22.78 -2.95
CA ASN A 407 -20.35 -24.23 -2.74
C ASN A 407 -19.23 -24.80 -1.83
N GLY A 408 -18.24 -24.00 -1.46
CA GLY A 408 -17.10 -24.40 -0.64
C GLY A 408 -17.46 -24.75 0.81
N LYS A 409 -16.51 -25.33 1.55
CA LYS A 409 -16.62 -25.53 3.01
C LYS A 409 -16.10 -24.33 3.81
N LEU A 410 -15.11 -23.64 3.26
CA LEU A 410 -14.61 -22.36 3.74
C LEU A 410 -15.54 -21.26 3.22
N LYS A 411 -16.08 -20.44 4.11
CA LYS A 411 -17.18 -19.50 3.78
C LYS A 411 -17.09 -18.16 4.52
N VAL A 412 -16.01 -17.86 5.22
CA VAL A 412 -15.90 -16.60 5.97
C VAL A 412 -15.88 -15.41 5.00
N VAL A 413 -15.02 -15.42 3.98
CA VAL A 413 -15.00 -14.36 2.94
C VAL A 413 -16.36 -14.24 2.25
N PHE A 414 -16.97 -15.36 1.83
CA PHE A 414 -18.29 -15.32 1.21
C PHE A 414 -19.36 -14.69 2.11
N LYS A 415 -19.41 -15.04 3.40
CA LYS A 415 -20.32 -14.42 4.37
C LYS A 415 -20.00 -12.93 4.60
N LYS A 416 -18.72 -12.60 4.82
CA LYS A 416 -18.19 -11.24 5.05
C LYS A 416 -18.59 -10.26 3.94
N TYR A 417 -18.81 -10.76 2.72
CA TYR A 417 -19.23 -9.99 1.54
C TYR A 417 -20.62 -10.37 0.98
N SER A 418 -21.38 -11.24 1.65
CA SER A 418 -22.83 -11.42 1.44
C SER A 418 -23.68 -10.48 2.31
N ASP A 419 -23.04 -9.68 3.16
CA ASP A 419 -23.67 -8.69 4.02
C ASP A 419 -24.41 -7.62 3.18
N PRO A 420 -25.71 -7.36 3.42
CA PRO A 420 -26.44 -6.28 2.76
C PRO A 420 -25.80 -4.89 2.93
N GLN A 421 -25.10 -4.62 4.03
CA GLN A 421 -24.35 -3.36 4.22
C GLN A 421 -23.20 -3.22 3.23
N LYS A 422 -22.75 -4.33 2.63
CA LYS A 422 -21.71 -4.39 1.59
C LYS A 422 -22.29 -4.74 0.22
N GLY A 423 -23.55 -4.36 -0.02
CA GLY A 423 -24.28 -4.63 -1.27
C GLY A 423 -24.48 -6.11 -1.60
N ALA A 424 -24.19 -7.02 -0.66
CA ALA A 424 -24.15 -8.47 -0.86
C ALA A 424 -23.34 -8.91 -2.11
N VAL A 425 -22.24 -8.21 -2.46
CA VAL A 425 -21.48 -8.41 -3.71
C VAL A 425 -21.06 -9.87 -3.97
N ALA A 426 -20.82 -10.67 -2.93
CA ALA A 426 -20.45 -12.08 -3.08
C ALA A 426 -21.56 -12.93 -3.75
N ALA A 427 -22.82 -12.52 -3.64
CA ALA A 427 -23.97 -13.18 -4.25
C ALA A 427 -24.21 -12.77 -5.72
N LEU A 428 -23.49 -11.76 -6.23
CA LEU A 428 -23.53 -11.41 -7.66
C LEU A 428 -22.87 -12.52 -8.51
N PRO A 429 -23.37 -12.77 -9.73
CA PRO A 429 -22.85 -13.84 -10.58
C PRO A 429 -21.40 -13.53 -11.03
N PRO A 430 -20.47 -14.48 -11.01
CA PRO A 430 -19.10 -14.29 -11.48
C PRO A 430 -19.05 -13.86 -12.95
N ALA A 431 -18.05 -13.05 -13.32
CA ALA A 431 -17.83 -12.56 -14.68
C ALA A 431 -17.66 -13.71 -15.69
N LYS A 432 -18.73 -14.13 -16.36
CA LYS A 432 -18.75 -15.29 -17.26
C LYS A 432 -17.71 -15.22 -18.39
N TYR A 433 -17.38 -14.01 -18.86
CA TYR A 433 -16.31 -13.76 -19.85
C TYR A 433 -14.90 -14.15 -19.37
N LEU A 434 -14.68 -14.22 -18.06
CA LEU A 434 -13.42 -14.66 -17.43
C LEU A 434 -13.47 -16.10 -16.91
N LEU A 435 -14.54 -16.86 -17.20
CA LEU A 435 -14.61 -18.30 -16.93
C LEU A 435 -14.31 -19.11 -18.21
N PRO A 436 -13.71 -20.30 -18.11
CA PRO A 436 -13.56 -21.20 -19.26
C PRO A 436 -14.91 -21.63 -19.84
N GLU A 437 -15.01 -21.66 -21.17
CA GLU A 437 -16.16 -22.21 -21.89
C GLU A 437 -16.24 -23.73 -21.67
N GLY A 438 -16.98 -24.14 -20.63
CA GLY A 438 -17.18 -25.56 -20.31
C GLY A 438 -17.81 -25.86 -18.94
N VAL A 439 -17.74 -24.95 -17.97
CA VAL A 439 -18.21 -25.22 -16.58
C VAL A 439 -19.76 -25.15 -16.45
N VAL A 440 -20.46 -24.56 -17.43
CA VAL A 440 -21.93 -24.37 -17.39
C VAL A 440 -22.66 -25.54 -18.05
N SER A 441 -22.44 -26.78 -17.58
CA SER A 441 -23.13 -27.99 -18.08
C SER A 441 -23.07 -29.21 -17.13
N GLN A 442 -23.59 -29.09 -15.89
CA GLN A 442 -24.24 -30.20 -15.16
C GLN A 442 -24.83 -29.76 -13.80
N GLN A 443 -26.10 -29.33 -13.83
CA GLN A 443 -27.05 -29.46 -12.72
C GLN A 443 -28.46 -29.12 -13.23
N SER A 444 -29.30 -30.15 -13.31
CA SER A 444 -30.73 -30.11 -13.62
C SER A 444 -31.50 -30.75 -12.48
#